data_AF-A0A2T0KP97-F1
#
_entry.id   AF-A0A2T0KP97-F1
#
_cell.length_a   1.000
_cell.length_b   1.000
_cell.length_c   1.000
_cell.angle_alpha   90.00
_cell.angle_beta   90.00
_cell.angle_gamma   90.00
#
_symmetry.space_group_name_H-M   'P 1'
#
loop_
_entity.id
_entity.type
_entity.pdbx_description
1 polymer ?
#
loop_
_entity_poly.entity_id
_entity_poly.type
_entity_poly.pdbx_seq_one_letter_code
_entity_poly.pdbx_strand_id
1 'polypeptide(L)'
;MPVQIGPAEWPLNLSGCTGWDALPEQIRTAATAVAGELLWILSGRRFGLTTLTVRPCRRSSPSGADFWRLEPLLPSLPFGWAARSWCGCSRRGCSCTPQLCEVGLAGPVHEITAVAVDGLPIPSSAYVVHDRRWLVRIDGACWPECQDLTVADDEPGAFVVSYRRGVPVPPGGQWAAGQMACELGKAMTADRECRLPRRVQSVVRQGVQRTFLDPAQLARDGMTGLPEVDQWLAAVNPHRLPRDSVVWSPDMTYPRGRTS
;
A
#
# COMPACT_ATOMS: atom_id res chain seq x y z
N MET A 1 -8.45 -4.33 -4.81
CA MET A 1 -7.46 -3.75 -3.92
C MET A 1 -8.15 -3.61 -2.59
N PRO A 2 -7.68 -4.30 -1.52
CA PRO A 2 -8.36 -4.35 -0.22
C PRO A 2 -8.73 -2.93 0.06
N VAL A 3 -10.03 -2.66 0.20
CA VAL A 3 -10.46 -1.32 0.59
C VAL A 3 -9.63 -1.01 1.82
N GLN A 4 -8.68 -0.10 1.66
CA GLN A 4 -7.86 0.32 2.77
C GLN A 4 -8.80 1.20 3.57
N ILE A 5 -9.38 0.64 4.63
CA ILE A 5 -10.42 1.32 5.43
C ILE A 5 -9.78 2.39 6.34
N GLY A 6 -8.44 2.38 6.51
CA GLY A 6 -7.72 3.41 7.26
C GLY A 6 -6.21 3.40 7.02
N PRO A 7 -5.46 4.32 7.64
CA PRO A 7 -4.00 4.28 7.66
C PRO A 7 -3.56 3.00 8.38
N ALA A 8 -2.95 2.05 7.65
CA ALA A 8 -2.55 0.80 8.27
C ALA A 8 -1.49 1.02 9.37
N GLU A 9 -0.43 1.75 9.05
CA GLU A 9 0.60 2.16 10.00
C GLU A 9 1.03 3.59 9.68
N TRP A 10 0.91 4.49 10.66
CA TRP A 10 1.40 5.86 10.57
C TRP A 10 2.23 6.19 11.81
N PRO A 11 3.57 6.09 11.75
CA PRO A 11 4.42 6.41 12.89
C PRO A 11 4.38 7.90 13.22
N LEU A 12 4.39 8.23 14.50
CA LEU A 12 4.37 9.61 15.00
C LEU A 12 5.75 9.99 15.53
N ASN A 13 6.20 11.20 15.19
CA ASN A 13 7.33 11.83 15.86
C ASN A 13 6.83 12.90 16.84
N LEU A 14 6.88 12.57 18.13
CA LEU A 14 6.36 13.38 19.24
C LEU A 14 7.40 14.33 19.85
N SER A 15 8.59 14.47 19.25
CA SER A 15 9.70 15.24 19.83
C SER A 15 9.40 16.72 20.11
N GLY A 16 8.33 17.28 19.53
CA GLY A 16 7.88 18.65 19.75
C GLY A 16 6.63 18.79 20.62
N CYS A 17 6.08 17.70 21.18
CA CYS A 17 4.86 17.75 21.99
C CYS A 17 5.18 17.77 23.49
N THR A 18 5.17 18.96 24.09
CA THR A 18 5.31 19.11 25.54
C THR A 18 4.05 18.60 26.26
N GLY A 19 4.23 17.76 27.28
CA GLY A 19 3.13 17.26 28.11
C GLY A 19 2.36 16.07 27.52
N TRP A 20 2.80 15.50 26.39
CA TRP A 20 2.17 14.32 25.79
C TRP A 20 2.05 13.15 26.77
N ASP A 21 3.14 12.86 27.50
CA ASP A 21 3.18 11.72 28.42
C ASP A 21 2.33 11.89 29.68
N ALA A 22 1.91 13.12 29.98
CA ALA A 22 0.99 13.41 31.07
C ALA A 22 -0.48 13.19 30.68
N LEU A 23 -0.78 13.03 29.38
CA LEU A 23 -2.14 12.76 28.92
C LEU A 23 -2.55 11.32 29.25
N PRO A 24 -3.83 11.08 29.59
CA PRO A 24 -4.35 9.72 29.76
C PRO A 24 -4.12 8.87 28.52
N GLU A 25 -3.84 7.58 28.70
CA GLU A 25 -3.57 6.65 27.60
C GLU A 25 -4.71 6.62 26.57
N GLN A 26 -5.96 6.68 27.02
CA GLN A 26 -7.12 6.70 26.13
C GLN A 26 -7.11 7.92 25.19
N ILE A 27 -6.69 9.08 25.71
CA ILE A 27 -6.58 10.31 24.92
C ILE A 27 -5.42 10.21 23.93
N ARG A 28 -4.27 9.69 24.36
CA ARG A 28 -3.10 9.49 23.48
C ARG A 28 -3.44 8.57 22.31
N THR A 29 -4.11 7.45 22.58
CA THR A 29 -4.53 6.48 21.56
C THR A 29 -5.56 7.08 20.61
N ALA A 30 -6.58 7.77 21.13
CA ALA A 30 -7.60 8.41 20.30
C ALA A 30 -7.00 9.52 19.41
N ALA A 31 -6.18 10.40 19.98
CA ALA A 31 -5.54 11.49 19.24
C ALA A 31 -4.56 10.96 18.17
N THR A 32 -3.83 9.88 18.46
CA THR A 32 -2.95 9.23 17.49
C THR A 32 -3.73 8.64 16.32
N ALA A 33 -4.81 7.90 16.59
CA ALA A 33 -5.63 7.29 15.56
C ALA A 33 -6.29 8.35 14.65
N VAL A 34 -6.90 9.39 15.24
CA VAL A 34 -7.53 10.47 14.47
C VAL A 34 -6.51 11.27 13.67
N ALA A 35 -5.34 11.58 14.24
CA ALA A 35 -4.27 12.28 13.52
C ALA A 35 -3.80 11.48 12.29
N GLY A 36 -3.53 10.19 12.46
CA GLY A 36 -3.12 9.31 11.38
C GLY A 36 -4.19 9.23 10.28
N GLU A 37 -5.47 9.10 10.66
CA GLU A 37 -6.56 8.99 9.70
C GLU A 37 -6.77 10.27 8.90
N LEU A 38 -6.79 11.43 9.56
CA LEU A 38 -6.92 12.72 8.91
C LEU A 38 -5.77 12.96 7.93
N LEU A 39 -4.52 12.73 8.33
CA LEU A 39 -3.36 12.92 7.46
C LEU A 39 -3.33 11.93 6.30
N TRP A 40 -3.77 10.71 6.52
CA TRP A 40 -3.91 9.73 5.44
C TRP A 40 -4.94 10.16 4.40
N ILE A 41 -6.10 10.66 4.83
CA ILE A 41 -7.12 11.18 3.91
C ILE A 41 -6.59 12.42 3.17
N LEU A 42 -6.05 13.39 3.90
CA LEU A 42 -5.60 14.67 3.34
C LEU A 42 -4.37 14.52 2.43
N SER A 43 -3.50 13.54 2.67
CA SER A 43 -2.38 13.20 1.79
C SER A 43 -2.79 12.41 0.53
N GLY A 44 -4.09 12.16 0.34
CA GLY A 44 -4.62 11.43 -0.82
C GLY A 44 -4.50 9.92 -0.71
N ARG A 45 -4.45 9.39 0.52
CA ARG A 45 -4.39 7.95 0.83
C ARG A 45 -3.14 7.23 0.31
N ARG A 46 -2.04 7.98 0.14
CA ARG A 46 -0.81 7.53 -0.54
C ARG A 46 0.18 6.79 0.35
N PHE A 47 0.15 7.07 1.65
CA PHE A 47 1.12 6.56 2.62
C PHE A 47 0.51 5.55 3.58
N GLY A 48 1.38 4.76 4.21
CA GLY A 48 1.05 3.76 5.19
C GLY A 48 1.48 2.38 4.73
N LEU A 49 2.01 1.60 5.68
CA LEU A 49 2.42 0.21 5.43
C LEU A 49 1.40 -0.73 6.04
N THR A 50 0.97 -1.72 5.26
CA THR A 50 0.06 -2.78 5.69
C THR A 50 0.77 -4.11 5.60
N THR A 51 0.82 -4.86 6.71
CA THR A 51 1.25 -6.26 6.69
C THR A 51 0.13 -7.12 6.12
N LEU A 52 0.45 -7.91 5.10
CA LEU A 52 -0.48 -8.80 4.42
C LEU A 52 0.14 -10.18 4.31
N THR A 53 -0.65 -11.19 4.65
CA THR A 53 -0.36 -12.60 4.33
C THR A 53 -1.30 -13.02 3.21
N VAL A 54 -0.73 -13.50 2.11
CA VAL A 54 -1.48 -13.93 0.93
C VAL A 54 -1.09 -15.34 0.51
N ARG A 55 -2.02 -16.02 -0.16
CA ARG A 55 -1.82 -17.32 -0.78
C ARG A 55 -1.92 -17.17 -2.30
N PRO A 56 -0.80 -16.92 -3.01
CA PRO A 56 -0.85 -16.66 -4.44
C PRO A 56 -1.27 -17.91 -5.23
N CYS A 57 -2.29 -17.79 -6.07
CA CYS A 57 -2.69 -18.84 -7.00
C CYS A 57 -2.69 -18.31 -8.44
N ARG A 58 -2.15 -19.09 -9.39
CA ARG A 58 -2.30 -18.79 -10.82
C ARG A 58 -3.76 -19.04 -11.23
N ARG A 59 -4.27 -18.20 -12.12
CA ARG A 59 -5.68 -18.22 -12.55
C ARG A 59 -6.05 -19.49 -13.33
N SER A 60 -5.06 -20.10 -13.97
CA SER A 60 -5.11 -21.43 -14.53
C SER A 60 -3.86 -22.17 -14.05
N SER A 61 -4.07 -23.27 -13.35
CA SER A 61 -3.11 -24.36 -13.42
C SER A 61 -3.27 -24.95 -14.79
N PRO A 62 -2.25 -24.94 -15.67
CA PRO A 62 -2.24 -25.94 -16.71
C PRO A 62 -2.06 -27.26 -15.98
N SER A 63 -3.17 -27.93 -15.64
CA SER A 63 -3.16 -29.37 -15.86
C SER A 63 -2.67 -29.49 -17.30
N GLY A 64 -1.58 -30.22 -17.56
CA GLY A 64 -0.85 -30.20 -18.83
C GLY A 64 -1.66 -30.57 -20.10
N ALA A 65 -2.99 -30.60 -20.00
CA ALA A 65 -3.98 -30.88 -21.02
C ALA A 65 -4.41 -29.66 -21.87
N ASP A 66 -4.20 -28.41 -21.46
CA ASP A 66 -4.83 -27.28 -22.19
C ASP A 66 -4.13 -26.89 -23.50
N PHE A 67 -2.80 -27.08 -23.61
CA PHE A 67 -2.10 -26.86 -24.89
C PHE A 67 -2.38 -27.97 -25.91
N TRP A 68 -2.47 -29.23 -25.46
CA TRP A 68 -2.72 -30.38 -26.32
C TRP A 68 -4.18 -30.53 -26.76
N ARG A 69 -5.12 -29.81 -26.14
CA ARG A 69 -6.55 -29.79 -26.54
C ARG A 69 -6.85 -28.89 -27.74
N LEU A 70 -5.93 -28.03 -28.16
CA LEU A 70 -6.11 -27.10 -29.27
C LEU A 70 -5.32 -27.49 -30.54
N GLU A 71 -4.49 -28.54 -30.48
CA GLU A 71 -3.79 -29.09 -31.65
C GLU A 71 -4.71 -29.45 -32.84
N PRO A 72 -5.95 -29.98 -32.68
CA PRO A 72 -6.75 -30.37 -33.84
C PRO A 72 -7.46 -29.19 -34.53
N LEU A 73 -7.45 -27.99 -33.96
CA LEU A 73 -8.24 -26.83 -34.42
C LEU A 73 -7.38 -25.69 -35.00
N LEU A 74 -6.06 -25.83 -35.00
CA LEU A 74 -5.17 -24.87 -35.64
C LEU A 74 -5.02 -25.25 -37.12
N PRO A 75 -5.48 -24.42 -38.07
CA PRO A 75 -5.29 -24.70 -39.47
C PRO A 75 -3.79 -24.80 -39.76
N SER A 76 -3.37 -25.94 -40.30
CA SER A 76 -2.02 -26.16 -40.80
C SER A 76 -1.75 -25.17 -41.93
N LEU A 77 -1.20 -24.00 -41.61
CA LEU A 77 -0.64 -23.11 -42.61
C LEU A 77 0.50 -23.85 -43.32
N PRO A 78 0.64 -23.70 -44.66
CA PRO A 78 1.54 -24.50 -45.49
C PRO A 78 3.04 -24.27 -45.22
N PHE A 79 3.36 -23.39 -44.27
CA PHE A 79 4.70 -23.21 -43.73
C PHE A 79 4.76 -23.80 -42.33
N GLY A 80 4.74 -25.13 -42.30
CA GLY A 80 5.09 -25.90 -41.13
C GLY A 80 6.43 -25.42 -40.55
N TRP A 81 6.49 -25.42 -39.22
CA TRP A 81 7.71 -25.40 -38.39
C TRP A 81 8.72 -24.24 -38.55
N ALA A 82 8.59 -23.33 -39.53
CA ALA A 82 9.59 -22.31 -39.84
C ALA A 82 9.38 -20.92 -39.20
N ALA A 83 8.26 -20.64 -38.52
CA ALA A 83 8.08 -19.40 -37.75
C ALA A 83 8.78 -19.43 -36.38
N ARG A 84 9.45 -20.54 -36.03
CA ARG A 84 10.05 -20.76 -34.70
C ARG A 84 11.45 -20.14 -34.54
N SER A 85 12.04 -19.59 -35.60
CA SER A 85 13.46 -19.20 -35.62
C SER A 85 13.76 -17.74 -35.98
N TRP A 86 12.78 -16.91 -36.34
CA TRP A 86 13.08 -15.51 -36.69
C TRP A 86 13.34 -14.62 -35.46
N CYS A 87 12.84 -14.99 -34.28
CA CYS A 87 12.98 -14.22 -33.04
C CYS A 87 13.88 -14.88 -31.98
N GLY A 88 14.68 -15.89 -32.32
CA GLY A 88 15.58 -16.56 -31.36
C GLY A 88 14.88 -17.22 -30.16
N CYS A 89 13.59 -17.54 -30.29
CA CYS A 89 12.79 -18.07 -29.20
C CYS A 89 13.06 -19.56 -29.01
N SER A 90 13.54 -19.93 -27.82
CA SER A 90 13.71 -21.35 -27.47
C SER A 90 12.37 -22.08 -27.48
N ARG A 91 12.41 -23.43 -27.56
CA ARG A 91 11.29 -24.33 -27.88
C ARG A 91 10.01 -24.19 -27.03
N ARG A 92 9.96 -23.33 -26.01
CA ARG A 92 8.83 -23.12 -25.09
C ARG A 92 8.23 -21.71 -25.07
N GLY A 93 8.47 -20.89 -26.09
CA GLY A 93 7.70 -19.65 -26.34
C GLY A 93 8.54 -18.39 -26.48
N CYS A 94 7.89 -17.30 -26.89
CA CYS A 94 8.47 -15.96 -26.99
C CYS A 94 8.51 -15.30 -25.60
N SER A 95 9.27 -15.88 -24.67
CA SER A 95 9.55 -15.28 -23.36
C SER A 95 11.05 -15.06 -23.18
N CYS A 96 11.39 -14.12 -22.31
CA CYS A 96 12.76 -13.97 -21.81
C CYS A 96 13.22 -15.33 -21.26
N THR A 97 14.35 -15.82 -21.75
CA THR A 97 15.01 -17.02 -21.25
C THR A 97 16.16 -16.63 -20.33
N PRO A 98 16.35 -17.29 -19.17
CA PRO A 98 15.52 -18.37 -18.63
C PRO A 98 14.11 -17.90 -18.22
N GLN A 99 13.13 -18.81 -18.28
CA GLN A 99 11.73 -18.54 -17.92
C GLN A 99 11.68 -17.96 -16.50
N LEU A 100 11.26 -16.70 -16.35
CA LEU A 100 11.17 -16.05 -15.05
C LEU A 100 10.15 -16.77 -14.17
N CYS A 101 10.64 -17.42 -13.11
CA CYS A 101 9.84 -18.06 -12.08
C CYS A 101 9.26 -17.00 -11.14
N GLU A 102 8.23 -16.28 -11.61
CA GLU A 102 7.63 -15.16 -10.89
C GLU A 102 6.18 -15.38 -10.47
N VAL A 103 5.80 -14.67 -9.40
CA VAL A 103 4.42 -14.56 -8.93
C VAL A 103 4.10 -13.09 -8.62
N GLY A 104 2.91 -12.64 -9.04
CA GLY A 104 2.48 -11.26 -8.84
C GLY A 104 1.85 -11.06 -7.46
N LEU A 105 2.37 -10.11 -6.69
CA LEU A 105 1.80 -9.64 -5.43
C LEU A 105 1.00 -8.35 -5.64
N ALA A 106 0.15 -8.00 -4.68
CA ALA A 106 -0.54 -6.72 -4.70
C ALA A 106 0.46 -5.60 -4.34
N GLY A 107 0.89 -4.83 -5.34
CA GLY A 107 1.84 -3.75 -5.15
C GLY A 107 1.23 -2.47 -4.51
N PRO A 108 2.07 -1.51 -4.12
CA PRO A 108 3.53 -1.59 -4.10
C PRO A 108 4.04 -2.43 -2.91
N VAL A 109 4.91 -3.42 -3.18
CA VAL A 109 5.58 -4.23 -2.16
C VAL A 109 6.72 -3.40 -1.56
N HIS A 110 6.71 -3.23 -0.25
CA HIS A 110 7.77 -2.56 0.51
C HIS A 110 8.88 -3.53 0.89
N GLU A 111 8.51 -4.62 1.56
CA GLU A 111 9.43 -5.69 1.96
C GLU A 111 8.69 -7.03 2.10
N ILE A 112 9.39 -8.13 1.88
CA ILE A 112 8.89 -9.49 2.14
C ILE A 112 9.36 -9.90 3.53
N THR A 113 8.41 -10.26 4.40
CA THR A 113 8.70 -10.66 5.79
C THR A 113 8.94 -12.17 5.89
N ALA A 114 8.15 -12.98 5.18
CA ALA A 114 8.32 -14.42 5.14
C ALA A 114 7.72 -15.01 3.86
N VAL A 115 8.32 -16.09 3.38
CA VAL A 115 7.76 -16.94 2.32
C VAL A 115 7.87 -18.39 2.79
N ALA A 116 6.77 -19.14 2.69
CA ALA A 116 6.73 -20.55 3.02
C ALA A 116 6.07 -21.35 1.90
N VAL A 117 6.63 -22.53 1.62
CA VAL A 117 6.11 -23.50 0.66
C VAL A 117 6.09 -24.86 1.36
N ASP A 118 4.93 -25.52 1.37
CA ASP A 118 4.72 -26.81 2.04
C ASP A 118 5.10 -26.78 3.54
N GLY A 119 4.79 -25.67 4.21
CA GLY A 119 5.19 -25.41 5.60
C GLY A 119 6.68 -25.08 5.80
N LEU A 120 7.51 -25.16 4.76
CA LEU A 120 8.94 -24.91 4.84
C LEU A 120 9.28 -23.46 4.48
N PRO A 121 10.01 -22.73 5.36
CA PRO A 121 10.41 -21.35 5.06
C PRO A 121 11.46 -21.32 3.94
N ILE A 122 11.25 -20.43 2.98
CA ILE A 122 12.20 -20.16 1.90
C ILE A 122 13.11 -19.00 2.34
N PRO A 123 14.44 -19.14 2.27
CA PRO A 123 15.36 -18.09 2.67
C PRO A 123 15.26 -16.88 1.74
N SER A 124 15.44 -15.67 2.28
CA SER A 124 15.37 -14.42 1.52
C SER A 124 16.43 -14.30 0.42
N SER A 125 17.52 -15.06 0.50
CA SER A 125 18.54 -15.15 -0.55
C SER A 125 18.06 -15.92 -1.80
N ALA A 126 16.95 -16.65 -1.72
CA ALA A 126 16.43 -17.45 -2.83
C ALA A 126 15.47 -16.68 -3.75
N TYR A 127 15.08 -15.45 -3.39
CA TYR A 127 14.13 -14.65 -4.17
C TYR A 127 14.43 -13.15 -4.13
N VAL A 128 13.90 -12.43 -5.11
CA VAL A 128 13.98 -10.96 -5.21
C VAL A 128 12.62 -10.38 -5.61
N VAL A 129 12.36 -9.12 -5.26
CA VAL A 129 11.17 -8.40 -5.72
C VAL A 129 11.55 -7.45 -6.86
N HIS A 130 10.94 -7.63 -8.03
CA HIS A 130 11.04 -6.74 -9.17
C HIS A 130 9.81 -5.85 -9.31
N ASP A 131 10.02 -4.61 -9.78
CA ASP A 131 8.99 -3.59 -10.04
C ASP A 131 8.00 -3.36 -8.89
N ARG A 132 8.44 -3.59 -7.64
CA ARG A 132 7.61 -3.50 -6.43
C ARG A 132 6.33 -4.36 -6.50
N ARG A 133 6.36 -5.47 -7.24
CA ARG A 133 5.18 -6.31 -7.49
C ARG A 133 5.51 -7.78 -7.70
N TRP A 134 6.56 -8.08 -8.44
CA TRP A 134 6.85 -9.44 -8.89
C TRP A 134 7.84 -10.10 -7.94
N LEU A 135 7.41 -11.16 -7.26
CA LEU A 135 8.28 -11.99 -6.46
C LEU A 135 8.91 -13.06 -7.36
N VAL A 136 10.21 -12.98 -7.58
CA VAL A 136 10.95 -13.79 -8.55
C VAL A 136 11.93 -14.72 -7.81
N ARG A 137 11.91 -16.01 -8.13
CA ARG A 137 12.93 -16.96 -7.63
C ARG A 137 14.24 -16.80 -8.40
N ILE A 138 15.36 -16.83 -7.67
CA ILE A 138 16.71 -16.67 -8.20
C ILE A 138 17.64 -17.85 -7.87
N ASP A 139 17.16 -18.83 -7.12
CA ASP A 139 17.88 -20.05 -6.74
C ASP A 139 17.76 -21.20 -7.76
N GLY A 140 17.14 -20.93 -8.92
CA GLY A 140 16.91 -21.92 -9.98
C GLY A 140 15.65 -22.78 -9.79
N ALA A 141 14.94 -22.64 -8.67
CA ALA A 141 13.65 -23.27 -8.45
C ALA A 141 12.49 -22.36 -8.92
N CYS A 142 11.28 -22.92 -9.01
CA CYS A 142 10.08 -22.20 -9.42
C CYS A 142 9.04 -22.17 -8.29
N TRP A 143 8.21 -21.12 -8.24
CA TRP A 143 7.08 -21.08 -7.31
C TRP A 143 6.04 -22.16 -7.67
N PRO A 144 5.33 -22.73 -6.68
CA PRO A 144 4.25 -23.67 -6.96
C PRO A 144 3.21 -23.07 -7.91
N GLU A 145 2.86 -23.81 -8.97
CA GLU A 145 1.81 -23.39 -9.90
C GLU A 145 0.42 -23.57 -9.29
N CYS A 146 0.29 -24.51 -8.35
CA CYS A 146 -0.92 -24.83 -7.58
C CYS A 146 -0.61 -24.88 -6.10
N GLN A 147 -1.64 -24.64 -5.29
CA GLN A 147 -1.62 -24.90 -3.86
C GLN A 147 -3.01 -25.36 -3.42
N ASP A 148 -3.07 -26.09 -2.32
CA ASP A 148 -4.33 -26.52 -1.70
C ASP A 148 -4.82 -25.44 -0.73
N LEU A 149 -5.80 -24.65 -1.13
CA LEU A 149 -6.36 -23.59 -0.30
C LEU A 149 -7.22 -24.11 0.88
N THR A 150 -7.40 -25.42 1.02
CA THR A 150 -8.16 -26.04 2.10
C THR A 150 -7.30 -26.43 3.29
N VAL A 151 -5.98 -26.57 3.10
CA VAL A 151 -5.03 -26.84 4.19
C VAL A 151 -4.59 -25.55 4.89
N ALA A 152 -4.08 -25.69 6.12
CA ALA A 152 -3.53 -24.58 6.88
C ALA A 152 -2.23 -24.04 6.25
N ASP A 153 -1.80 -22.85 6.68
CA ASP A 153 -0.67 -22.12 6.10
C ASP A 153 0.69 -22.82 6.31
N ASP A 154 0.79 -23.68 7.32
CA ASP A 154 1.97 -24.45 7.73
C ASP A 154 1.94 -25.92 7.28
N GLU A 155 0.91 -26.33 6.53
CA GLU A 155 0.75 -27.71 6.09
C GLU A 155 1.30 -27.94 4.67
N PRO A 156 1.69 -29.19 4.32
CA PRO A 156 2.07 -29.56 2.96
C PRO A 156 0.98 -29.19 1.94
N GLY A 157 1.37 -28.62 0.80
CA GLY A 157 0.47 -28.12 -0.23
C GLY A 157 0.11 -26.63 -0.09
N ALA A 158 0.56 -25.94 0.98
CA ALA A 158 0.37 -24.50 1.15
C ALA A 158 1.50 -23.66 0.52
N PHE A 159 1.14 -22.54 -0.10
CA PHE A 159 2.09 -21.52 -0.54
C PHE A 159 1.67 -20.15 -0.02
N VAL A 160 2.45 -19.63 0.94
CA VAL A 160 2.12 -18.45 1.73
C VAL A 160 3.22 -17.41 1.60
N VAL A 161 2.82 -16.16 1.37
CA VAL A 161 3.71 -15.01 1.28
C VAL A 161 3.21 -13.93 2.24
N SER A 162 4.04 -13.59 3.22
CA SER A 162 3.82 -12.48 4.16
C SER A 162 4.74 -11.32 3.81
N TYR A 163 4.16 -10.15 3.60
CA TYR A 163 4.89 -8.97 3.14
C TYR A 163 4.23 -7.68 3.63
N ARG A 164 4.98 -6.59 3.63
CA ARG A 164 4.45 -5.25 3.84
C ARG A 164 4.20 -4.57 2.51
N ARG A 165 3.02 -3.98 2.39
CA ARG A 165 2.54 -3.28 1.21
C ARG A 165 2.33 -1.80 1.52
N GLY A 166 2.67 -0.93 0.57
CA GLY A 166 2.42 0.50 0.65
C GLY A 166 3.69 1.34 0.54
N VAL A 167 3.54 2.63 0.82
CA VAL A 167 4.66 3.58 0.85
C VAL A 167 4.88 4.02 2.30
N PRO A 168 6.09 3.88 2.86
CA PRO A 168 6.36 4.32 4.22
C PRO A 168 6.10 5.82 4.37
N VAL A 169 5.60 6.22 5.54
CA VAL A 169 5.40 7.63 5.86
C VAL A 169 6.78 8.31 6.00
N PRO A 170 7.07 9.37 5.21
CA PRO A 170 8.35 10.07 5.30
C PRO A 170 8.49 10.79 6.65
N PRO A 171 9.71 11.11 7.12
CA PRO A 171 9.92 11.77 8.40
C PRO A 171 9.08 13.05 8.63
N GLY A 172 8.88 13.84 7.57
CA GLY A 172 8.00 15.03 7.63
C GLY A 172 6.54 14.68 7.95
N GLY A 173 6.01 13.57 7.41
CA GLY A 173 4.66 13.10 7.71
C GLY A 173 4.53 12.50 9.11
N GLN A 174 5.61 11.93 9.64
CA GLN A 174 5.65 11.44 11.03
C GLN A 174 5.63 12.61 12.01
N TRP A 175 6.40 13.66 11.71
CA TRP A 175 6.40 14.89 12.50
C TRP A 175 5.07 15.64 12.41
N ALA A 176 4.49 15.79 11.21
CA ALA A 176 3.15 16.36 11.04
C ALA A 176 2.09 15.58 11.85
N ALA A 177 2.15 14.25 11.87
CA ALA A 177 1.26 13.43 12.68
C ALA A 177 1.47 13.61 14.18
N GLY A 178 2.72 13.72 14.63
CA GLY A 178 3.00 14.02 16.03
C GLY A 178 2.46 15.37 16.47
N GLN A 179 2.63 16.42 15.65
CA GLN A 179 2.07 17.75 15.91
C GLN A 179 0.54 17.73 15.92
N MET A 180 -0.08 17.08 14.94
CA MET A 180 -1.54 16.94 14.87
C MET A 180 -2.08 16.18 16.09
N ALA A 181 -1.49 15.03 16.43
CA ALA A 181 -1.92 14.24 17.59
C ALA A 181 -1.77 15.03 18.88
N CYS A 182 -0.67 15.77 19.05
CA CYS A 182 -0.45 16.64 20.20
C CYS A 182 -1.59 17.65 20.39
N GLU A 183 -1.92 18.37 19.31
CA GLU A 183 -2.94 19.41 19.36
C GLU A 183 -4.36 18.84 19.49
N LEU A 184 -4.62 17.66 18.92
CA LEU A 184 -5.84 16.90 19.16
C LEU A 184 -5.97 16.46 20.63
N GLY A 185 -4.89 15.96 21.24
CA GLY A 185 -4.87 15.61 22.66
C GLY A 185 -5.20 16.80 23.55
N LYS A 186 -4.56 17.95 23.29
CA LYS A 186 -4.88 19.23 23.93
C LYS A 186 -6.33 19.67 23.71
N ALA A 187 -6.88 19.47 22.52
CA ALA A 187 -8.27 19.78 22.23
C ALA A 187 -9.23 18.89 23.03
N MET A 188 -8.93 17.59 23.14
CA MET A 188 -9.75 16.63 23.90
C MET A 188 -9.75 16.90 25.40
N THR A 189 -8.67 17.47 25.95
CA THR A 189 -8.59 17.87 27.37
C THR A 189 -8.95 19.33 27.62
N ALA A 190 -9.44 20.05 26.60
CA ALA A 190 -9.79 21.47 26.66
C ALA A 190 -8.63 22.38 27.12
N ASP A 191 -7.39 22.02 26.80
CA ASP A 191 -6.21 22.82 27.07
C ASP A 191 -6.31 24.21 26.40
N ARG A 192 -5.84 25.25 27.09
CA ARG A 192 -5.83 26.65 26.63
C ARG A 192 -4.68 26.95 25.66
N GLU A 193 -3.64 26.14 25.65
CA GLU A 193 -2.50 26.24 24.74
C GLU A 193 -2.70 25.47 23.43
N CYS A 194 -3.88 24.89 23.22
CA CYS A 194 -4.27 24.23 21.98
C CYS A 194 -4.29 25.23 20.81
N ARG A 195 -3.52 24.94 19.76
CA ARG A 195 -3.39 25.77 18.56
C ARG A 195 -4.44 25.48 17.49
N LEU A 196 -5.19 24.38 17.62
CA LEU A 196 -6.23 24.04 16.66
C LEU A 196 -7.31 25.14 16.59
N PRO A 197 -7.73 25.55 15.38
CA PRO A 197 -8.77 26.55 15.21
C PRO A 197 -10.05 26.17 15.93
N ARG A 198 -10.48 27.02 16.87
CA ARG A 198 -11.81 26.96 17.48
C ARG A 198 -12.70 27.99 16.79
N ARG A 199 -14.01 27.74 16.67
CA ARG A 199 -14.96 28.75 16.17
C ARG A 199 -15.02 29.91 17.18
N VAL A 200 -14.13 30.90 17.03
CA VAL A 200 -14.07 32.11 17.84
C VAL A 200 -14.16 33.29 16.89
N GLN A 201 -15.30 33.99 16.89
CA GLN A 201 -15.66 34.98 15.87
C GLN A 201 -14.89 36.31 15.95
N SER A 202 -14.22 36.60 17.08
CA SER A 202 -13.12 37.57 17.22
C SER A 202 -12.86 37.74 18.72
N VAL A 203 -11.60 37.93 19.11
CA VAL A 203 -11.27 38.39 20.47
C VAL A 203 -10.43 39.65 20.32
N VAL A 204 -11.04 40.80 20.63
CA VAL A 204 -10.31 42.06 20.75
C VAL A 204 -9.80 42.15 22.18
N ARG A 205 -8.48 42.04 22.36
CA ARG A 205 -7.80 42.40 23.62
C ARG A 205 -6.70 43.41 23.32
N GLN A 206 -6.73 44.53 24.03
CA GLN A 206 -5.69 45.57 23.99
C GLN A 206 -5.33 46.07 22.59
N GLY A 207 -6.31 46.22 21.70
CA GLY A 207 -6.09 46.81 20.37
C GLY A 207 -5.38 45.90 19.35
N VAL A 208 -5.03 44.66 19.69
CA VAL A 208 -4.53 43.67 18.74
C VAL A 208 -5.72 42.85 18.23
N GLN A 209 -6.15 43.13 17.00
CA GLN A 209 -7.17 42.35 16.32
C GLN A 209 -6.57 41.03 15.84
N ARG A 210 -6.90 39.93 16.52
CA ARG A 210 -6.60 38.58 16.01
C ARG A 210 -7.78 38.12 15.15
N THR A 211 -7.60 38.13 13.84
CA THR A 211 -8.55 37.53 12.90
C THR A 211 -8.31 36.02 12.89
N PHE A 212 -9.25 35.25 13.44
CA PHE A 212 -9.21 33.79 13.34
C PHE A 212 -9.75 33.35 11.99
N LEU A 213 -9.08 32.39 11.37
CA LEU A 213 -9.61 31.73 10.17
C LEU A 213 -10.83 30.87 10.58
N ASP A 214 -11.90 30.93 9.78
CA ASP A 214 -13.10 30.14 10.02
C ASP A 214 -12.75 28.63 9.88
N PRO A 215 -12.96 27.81 10.94
CA PRO A 215 -12.71 26.37 10.87
C PRO A 215 -13.49 25.67 9.75
N ALA A 216 -14.67 26.17 9.38
CA ALA A 216 -15.43 25.61 8.26
C ALA A 216 -14.76 25.89 6.92
N GLN A 217 -14.09 27.04 6.78
CA GLN A 217 -13.32 27.37 5.59
C GLN A 217 -12.07 26.49 5.50
N LEU A 218 -11.32 26.32 6.59
CA LEU A 218 -10.16 25.43 6.62
C LEU A 218 -10.52 23.99 6.24
N ALA A 219 -11.63 23.47 6.78
CA ALA A 219 -12.11 22.13 6.42
C ALA A 219 -12.49 22.02 4.94
N ARG A 220 -13.15 23.04 4.36
CA ARG A 220 -13.42 23.10 2.91
C ARG A 220 -12.15 23.17 2.09
N ASP A 221 -11.14 23.86 2.60
CA ASP A 221 -9.85 24.01 1.94
C ASP A 221 -8.94 22.79 2.10
N GLY A 222 -9.33 21.79 2.91
CA GLY A 222 -8.50 20.62 3.20
C GLY A 222 -7.30 20.97 4.09
N MET A 223 -7.42 22.05 4.85
CA MET A 223 -6.41 22.53 5.78
C MET A 223 -6.80 22.17 7.22
N THR A 224 -5.77 22.01 8.04
CA THR A 224 -5.88 21.64 9.44
C THR A 224 -5.81 22.85 10.36
N GLY A 225 -5.22 23.95 9.88
CA GLY A 225 -4.96 25.17 10.67
C GLY A 225 -3.64 25.12 11.45
N LEU A 226 -2.86 24.05 11.29
CA LEU A 226 -1.49 23.95 11.79
C LEU A 226 -0.54 24.23 10.61
N PRO A 227 0.18 25.37 10.58
CA PRO A 227 0.99 25.77 9.43
C PRO A 227 1.97 24.69 8.98
N GLU A 228 2.57 23.99 9.95
CA GLU A 228 3.53 22.94 9.70
C GLU A 228 2.94 21.68 9.05
N VAL A 229 1.72 21.32 9.45
CA VAL A 229 0.98 20.20 8.88
C VAL A 229 0.48 20.56 7.49
N ASP A 230 -0.06 21.77 7.35
CA ASP A 230 -0.62 22.29 6.10
C ASP A 230 0.47 22.48 5.03
N GLN A 231 1.66 22.94 5.41
CA GLN A 231 2.80 23.03 4.50
C GLN A 231 3.25 21.65 3.99
N TRP A 232 3.29 20.65 4.88
CA TRP A 232 3.61 19.29 4.48
C TRP A 232 2.53 18.70 3.55
N LEU A 233 1.26 18.89 3.87
CA LEU A 233 0.13 18.45 3.04
C LEU A 233 0.15 19.12 1.66
N ALA A 234 0.43 20.41 1.58
CA ALA A 234 0.57 21.14 0.33
C ALA A 234 1.73 20.61 -0.54
N ALA A 235 2.82 20.15 0.08
CA ALA A 235 3.95 19.56 -0.64
C ALA A 235 3.63 18.16 -1.20
N VAL A 236 2.90 17.33 -0.45
CA VAL A 236 2.63 15.92 -0.85
C VAL A 236 1.33 15.74 -1.63
N ASN A 237 0.37 16.64 -1.48
CA ASN A 237 -0.93 16.62 -2.18
C ASN A 237 -1.40 18.04 -2.57
N PRO A 238 -0.66 18.75 -3.45
CA PRO A 238 -0.94 20.16 -3.78
C PRO A 238 -2.33 20.37 -4.40
N HIS A 239 -2.88 19.34 -5.05
CA HIS A 239 -4.19 19.39 -5.71
C HIS A 239 -5.31 18.74 -4.88
N ARG A 240 -5.03 18.32 -3.63
CA ARG A 240 -6.02 17.73 -2.72
C ARG A 240 -6.78 16.55 -3.34
N LEU A 241 -6.04 15.72 -4.07
CA LEU A 241 -6.61 14.53 -4.68
C LEU A 241 -7.13 13.60 -3.58
N PRO A 242 -8.36 13.09 -3.68
CA PRO A 242 -8.92 12.19 -2.66
C PRO A 242 -8.28 10.81 -2.70
N ARG A 243 -7.67 10.42 -3.83
CA ARG A 243 -6.96 9.16 -4.05
C ARG A 243 -6.04 9.29 -5.25
N ASP A 244 -5.10 8.35 -5.38
CA ASP A 244 -4.29 8.20 -6.60
C ASP A 244 -5.19 7.99 -7.84
N SER A 245 -4.78 8.60 -8.96
CA SER A 245 -5.44 8.38 -10.25
C SER A 245 -5.08 6.99 -10.78
N VAL A 246 -6.09 6.28 -11.28
CA VAL A 246 -5.92 4.96 -11.88
C VAL A 246 -6.47 5.00 -13.30
N VAL A 247 -5.65 4.61 -14.27
CA VAL A 247 -6.09 4.37 -15.64
C VAL A 247 -6.64 2.94 -15.69
N TRP A 248 -7.92 2.82 -15.98
CA TRP A 248 -8.58 1.54 -16.18
C TRP A 248 -8.87 1.36 -17.66
N SER A 249 -8.37 0.28 -18.25
CA SER A 249 -8.68 -0.10 -19.63
C SER A 249 -9.56 -1.35 -19.59
N PRO A 250 -10.78 -1.32 -20.17
CA PRO A 250 -11.65 -2.49 -20.24
C PRO A 250 -11.08 -3.60 -21.13
N ASP A 251 -10.28 -3.24 -22.14
CA ASP A 251 -9.79 -4.15 -23.19
C ASP A 251 -8.47 -4.83 -22.81
N MET A 252 -7.73 -4.28 -21.85
CA MET A 252 -6.56 -4.98 -21.30
C MET A 252 -7.01 -6.13 -20.41
N THR A 253 -6.74 -7.36 -20.84
CA THR A 253 -6.89 -8.56 -20.01
C THR A 253 -5.83 -8.56 -18.90
N TYR A 254 -6.02 -7.71 -17.89
CA TYR A 254 -5.16 -7.75 -16.71
C TYR A 254 -5.34 -9.11 -16.01
N PRO A 255 -4.25 -9.74 -15.51
CA PRO A 255 -4.42 -10.81 -14.53
C PRO A 255 -5.32 -10.26 -13.42
N ARG A 256 -6.40 -10.98 -13.06
CA ARG A 256 -7.41 -10.54 -12.08
C ARG A 256 -6.73 -9.84 -10.91
N GLY A 257 -6.76 -8.51 -10.89
CA GLY A 257 -6.53 -7.76 -9.68
C GLY A 257 -7.75 -8.02 -8.81
N ARG A 258 -7.60 -8.80 -7.74
CA ARG A 258 -8.69 -8.95 -6.76
C ARG A 258 -9.02 -7.56 -6.23
N THR A 259 -10.17 -7.01 -6.61
CA THR A 259 -11.03 -6.15 -5.77
C THR A 259 -11.68 -7.01 -4.70
N SER A 260 -10.88 -7.57 -3.81
CA SER A 260 -11.05 -7.25 -2.39
C SER A 260 -10.26 -5.99 -2.23
#